data_AF-C9E453-F1
#
_entry.id   AF-C9E453-F1
#
_cell.length_a   1.000
_cell.length_b   1.000
_cell.length_c   1.000
_cell.angle_alpha   90.00
_cell.angle_beta   90.00
_cell.angle_gamma   90.00
#
_symmetry.space_group_name_H-M   'P 1'
#
loop_
_entity.id
_entity.type
_entity.pdbx_description
1 polymer ?
#
loop_
_entity_poly.entity_id
_entity_poly.type
_entity_poly.pdbx_seq_one_letter_code
_entity_poly.pdbx_strand_id
1 'polypeptide(L)'
;SRDGDKLLKVDGKTYSDADAMMLDMRGDEGTKVAITYERGGRQKTVNLIRAEVAEQSVFANVIDKKYGYIQITGFEKTTAEQFKAELANLENKNVKGLIIDLRNNLGGFMDQGIEIADMLLPECTITHTEDKNGKKEFYNSDENCTKLKYVVLVNENTASASAKW
;
A
#
# COMPACT_ATOMS: atom_id res chain seq x y z
N SER A 1 15.82 -2.04 13.40
CA SER A 1 15.96 -2.34 14.83
C SER A 1 16.16 -3.85 14.99
N ARG A 2 16.79 -4.34 16.06
CA ARG A 2 16.77 -5.78 16.41
C ARG A 2 15.84 -5.99 17.59
N ASP A 3 15.25 -7.17 17.71
CA ASP A 3 14.48 -7.56 18.89
C ASP A 3 15.30 -7.33 20.17
N GLY A 4 14.70 -6.63 21.14
CA GLY A 4 15.34 -6.23 22.39
C GLY A 4 15.98 -4.84 22.41
N ASP A 5 15.95 -4.08 21.31
CA ASP A 5 16.33 -2.66 21.31
C ASP A 5 15.25 -1.80 21.99
N LYS A 6 15.65 -0.93 22.93
CA LYS A 6 14.78 0.09 23.50
C LYS A 6 15.12 1.46 22.93
N LEU A 7 14.19 2.07 22.21
CA LEU A 7 14.35 3.45 21.73
C LEU A 7 14.24 4.42 22.92
N LEU A 8 15.18 5.36 23.02
CA LEU A 8 15.27 6.30 24.13
C LEU A 8 15.14 7.77 23.68
N LYS A 9 15.72 8.12 22.52
CA LYS A 9 15.72 9.51 22.03
C LYS A 9 15.61 9.60 20.52
N VAL A 10 14.98 10.67 20.07
CA VAL A 10 14.93 11.14 18.67
C VAL A 10 15.46 12.57 18.66
N ASP A 11 16.50 12.83 17.86
CA ASP A 11 17.18 14.13 17.78
C ASP A 11 17.55 14.72 19.16
N GLY A 12 17.97 13.84 20.08
CA GLY A 12 18.37 14.20 21.44
C GLY A 12 17.23 14.43 22.43
N LYS A 13 15.97 14.45 21.98
CA LYS A 13 14.77 14.55 22.83
C LYS A 13 14.38 13.19 23.39
N THR A 14 14.03 13.13 24.67
CA THR A 14 13.42 11.96 25.32
C THR A 14 11.91 12.06 25.25
N TYR A 15 11.25 10.93 25.08
CA TYR A 15 9.79 10.86 25.02
C TYR A 15 9.28 9.93 26.12
N SER A 16 8.19 10.32 26.77
CA SER A 16 7.46 9.45 27.70
C SER A 16 6.39 8.60 27.01
N ASP A 17 6.04 8.98 25.79
CA ASP A 17 4.99 8.40 24.97
C ASP A 17 5.56 7.88 23.66
N ALA A 18 5.19 6.67 23.28
CA ALA A 18 5.69 6.01 22.09
C ALA A 18 5.15 6.67 20.81
N ASP A 19 3.89 7.13 20.83
CA ASP A 19 3.26 7.74 19.65
C ASP A 19 3.91 9.08 19.31
N ALA A 20 4.14 9.94 20.32
CA ALA A 20 4.88 11.19 20.16
C ALA A 20 6.31 10.97 19.65
N MET A 21 6.99 9.93 20.12
CA MET A 21 8.33 9.58 19.64
C MET A 21 8.28 9.17 18.16
N MET A 22 7.33 8.31 17.78
CA MET A 22 7.15 7.87 16.40
C MET A 22 6.82 9.02 15.46
N LEU A 23 6.08 10.02 15.93
CA LEU A 23 5.75 11.22 15.16
C LEU A 23 7.02 12.04 14.82
N ASP A 24 7.90 12.26 15.79
CA ASP A 24 9.16 13.00 15.59
C ASP A 24 10.22 12.19 14.81
N MET A 25 10.08 10.86 14.78
CA MET A 25 10.89 10.01 13.88
C MET A 25 10.53 10.25 12.41
N ARG A 26 9.28 10.62 12.11
CA ARG A 26 8.84 11.00 10.75
C ARG A 26 9.41 12.37 10.37
N GLY A 27 9.38 12.68 9.08
CA GLY A 27 9.90 13.92 8.51
C GLY A 27 10.18 13.74 7.03
N ASP A 28 10.60 14.81 6.36
CA ASP A 28 10.77 14.81 4.90
C ASP A 28 11.80 13.77 4.45
N GLU A 29 11.52 13.11 3.33
CA GLU A 29 12.42 12.14 2.71
C GLU A 29 13.80 12.76 2.45
N GLY A 30 14.85 11.98 2.67
CA GLY A 30 16.24 12.41 2.51
C GLY A 30 16.79 13.21 3.69
N THR A 31 15.96 13.64 4.65
CA THR A 31 16.44 14.31 5.86
C THR A 31 17.06 13.32 6.85
N LYS A 32 17.90 13.82 7.76
CA LYS A 32 18.55 12.99 8.79
C LYS A 32 17.74 12.98 10.08
N VAL A 33 17.74 11.84 10.76
CA VAL A 33 17.20 11.68 12.12
C VAL A 33 18.20 10.91 12.99
N ALA A 34 18.49 11.43 14.18
CA ALA A 34 19.37 10.78 15.14
C ALA A 34 18.55 9.96 16.14
N ILE A 35 18.69 8.63 16.10
CA ILE A 35 18.00 7.71 17.01
C ILE A 35 18.97 7.19 18.06
N THR A 36 18.65 7.41 19.33
CA THR A 36 19.39 6.80 20.45
C THR A 36 18.59 5.62 20.98
N TYR A 37 19.22 4.45 21.02
CA TYR A 37 18.64 3.21 21.55
C TYR A 37 19.57 2.56 22.58
N GLU A 38 18.99 1.76 23.47
CA GLU A 38 19.72 0.90 24.39
C GLU A 38 19.66 -0.56 23.93
N ARG A 39 20.82 -1.21 23.91
CA ARG A 39 20.96 -2.65 23.67
C ARG A 39 21.91 -3.24 24.70
N GLY A 40 21.43 -4.19 25.49
CA GLY A 40 22.24 -4.85 26.53
C GLY A 40 22.82 -3.86 27.55
N GLY A 41 22.04 -2.87 27.96
CA GLY A 41 22.44 -1.84 28.93
C GLY A 41 23.43 -0.79 28.40
N ARG A 42 23.72 -0.78 27.09
CA ARG A 42 24.57 0.24 26.46
C ARG A 42 23.75 1.08 25.49
N GLN A 43 23.85 2.41 25.63
CA GLN A 43 23.23 3.34 24.70
C GLN A 43 24.11 3.54 23.46
N LYS A 44 23.46 3.62 22.30
CA LYS A 44 24.08 3.95 21.01
C LYS A 44 23.20 4.94 20.28
N THR A 45 23.83 5.90 19.62
CA THR A 45 23.16 6.85 18.73
C THR A 45 23.55 6.53 17.30
N VAL A 46 22.55 6.46 16.41
CA VAL A 46 22.73 6.25 14.98
C VAL A 46 22.03 7.36 14.21
N ASN A 47 22.67 7.83 13.14
CA ASN A 47 22.04 8.75 12.19
C ASN A 47 21.43 7.93 11.07
N LEU A 48 20.11 8.04 10.90
CA LEU A 48 19.36 7.43 9.82
C LEU A 48 18.98 8.51 8.80
N ILE A 49 18.89 8.11 7.54
CA ILE A 49 18.24 8.93 6.51
C ILE A 49 16.77 8.54 6.51
N ARG A 50 15.87 9.51 6.63
CA ARG A 50 14.44 9.28 6.46
C ARG A 50 14.23 8.85 5.01
N ALA A 51 13.70 7.65 4.85
CA ALA A 51 13.26 7.13 3.57
C ALA A 51 11.74 7.00 3.62
N GLU A 52 11.10 6.99 2.46
CA GLU A 52 9.72 6.57 2.38
C GLU A 52 9.63 5.12 2.90
N VAL A 53 8.90 4.94 3.99
CA VAL A 53 8.48 3.60 4.41
C VAL A 53 7.29 3.29 3.52
N ALA A 54 7.54 2.63 2.39
CA ALA A 54 6.47 2.02 1.62
C ALA A 54 5.83 0.97 2.52
N GLU A 55 4.69 1.31 3.13
CA GLU A 55 3.89 0.31 3.83
C GLU A 55 3.49 -0.74 2.80
N GLN A 56 3.89 -1.99 3.08
CA GLN A 56 3.47 -3.11 2.25
C GLN A 56 1.94 -3.22 2.36
N SER A 57 1.25 -2.92 1.27
CA SER A 57 -0.20 -2.89 1.18
C SER A 57 -0.75 -4.04 0.36
N VAL A 58 0.12 -4.75 -0.37
CA VAL A 58 -0.24 -5.88 -1.22
C VAL A 58 0.44 -7.17 -0.73
N PHE A 59 -0.36 -8.23 -0.61
CA PHE A 59 0.10 -9.57 -0.26
C PHE A 59 -0.43 -10.57 -1.27
N ALA A 60 0.44 -11.43 -1.80
CA ALA A 60 0.05 -12.39 -2.82
C ALA A 60 0.47 -13.82 -2.51
N ASN A 61 -0.34 -14.79 -2.94
CA ASN A 61 -0.02 -16.20 -2.85
C ASN A 61 -0.73 -17.01 -3.95
N VAL A 62 -0.28 -18.25 -4.17
CA VAL A 62 -1.02 -19.24 -4.97
C VAL A 62 -1.82 -20.12 -4.02
N ILE A 63 -3.13 -20.16 -4.22
CA ILE A 63 -4.05 -21.02 -3.47
C ILE A 63 -4.53 -22.19 -4.35
N ASP A 64 -4.82 -23.32 -3.72
CA ASP A 64 -5.24 -24.57 -4.39
C ASP A 64 -4.34 -24.97 -5.58
N LYS A 65 -3.06 -24.59 -5.52
CA LYS A 65 -2.02 -24.77 -6.54
C LYS A 65 -2.37 -24.22 -7.94
N LYS A 66 -3.45 -23.45 -8.08
CA LYS A 66 -4.00 -23.09 -9.40
C LYS A 66 -4.62 -21.70 -9.49
N TYR A 67 -4.87 -21.02 -8.37
CA TYR A 67 -5.42 -19.66 -8.38
C TYR A 67 -4.46 -18.69 -7.72
N GLY A 68 -4.31 -17.52 -8.32
CA GLY A 68 -3.66 -16.39 -7.68
C GLY A 68 -4.60 -15.79 -6.65
N TYR A 69 -4.04 -15.35 -5.54
CA TYR A 69 -4.73 -14.58 -4.52
C TYR A 69 -3.90 -13.34 -4.25
N ILE A 70 -4.50 -12.17 -4.36
CA ILE A 70 -3.92 -10.88 -3.99
C ILE A 70 -4.84 -10.24 -2.96
N GLN A 71 -4.29 -9.85 -1.81
CA GLN A 71 -4.97 -9.03 -0.82
C GLN A 71 -4.41 -7.62 -0.86
N ILE A 72 -5.30 -6.62 -0.88
CA ILE A 72 -4.94 -5.20 -0.78
C ILE A 72 -5.53 -4.66 0.53
N THR A 73 -4.67 -4.32 1.49
CA THR A 73 -5.11 -3.86 2.82
C THR A 73 -5.47 -2.37 2.86
N GLY A 74 -4.98 -1.60 1.90
CA GLY A 74 -5.24 -0.17 1.73
C GLY A 74 -4.65 0.33 0.42
N PHE A 75 -5.10 1.47 -0.08
CA PHE A 75 -4.54 2.12 -1.25
C PHE A 75 -3.51 3.17 -0.84
N GLU A 76 -2.32 2.70 -0.47
CA GLU A 76 -1.14 3.53 -0.19
C GLU A 76 -0.39 3.90 -1.47
N LYS A 77 0.48 4.91 -1.40
CA LYS A 77 1.21 5.49 -2.55
C LYS A 77 1.94 4.50 -3.48
N THR A 78 2.35 3.34 -2.98
CA THR A 78 3.09 2.32 -3.76
C THR A 78 2.25 1.08 -4.06
N THR A 79 0.95 1.10 -3.77
CA THR A 79 0.07 -0.07 -3.89
C THR A 79 -0.06 -0.54 -5.33
N ALA A 80 -0.19 0.38 -6.28
CA ALA A 80 -0.28 0.02 -7.70
C ALA A 80 1.01 -0.67 -8.20
N GLU A 81 2.18 -0.18 -7.78
CA GLU A 81 3.47 -0.81 -8.10
C GLU A 81 3.59 -2.21 -7.48
N GLN A 82 3.23 -2.36 -6.20
CA GLN A 82 3.24 -3.65 -5.52
C GLN A 82 2.25 -4.64 -6.19
N PHE A 83 1.06 -4.17 -6.55
CA PHE A 83 0.05 -4.97 -7.24
C PHE A 83 0.55 -5.45 -8.60
N LYS A 84 1.13 -4.54 -9.40
CA LYS A 84 1.70 -4.85 -10.71
C LYS A 84 2.78 -5.94 -10.62
N ALA A 85 3.67 -5.84 -9.64
CA ALA A 85 4.73 -6.81 -9.41
C ALA A 85 4.16 -8.20 -9.06
N GLU A 86 3.18 -8.26 -8.17
CA GLU A 86 2.56 -9.53 -7.77
C GLU A 86 1.65 -10.13 -8.83
N LEU A 87 0.93 -9.30 -9.59
CA LEU A 87 0.14 -9.76 -10.74
C LEU A 87 1.05 -10.44 -11.77
N ALA A 88 2.16 -9.79 -12.16
CA ALA A 88 3.12 -10.37 -13.10
C ALA A 88 3.73 -11.68 -12.56
N ASN A 89 4.02 -11.76 -11.26
CA ASN A 89 4.50 -12.97 -10.61
C ASN A 89 3.48 -14.12 -10.70
N LEU A 90 2.20 -13.83 -10.47
CA LEU A 90 1.13 -14.82 -10.57
C LEU A 90 0.86 -15.26 -12.02
N GLU A 91 0.92 -14.33 -12.98
CA GLU A 91 0.85 -14.65 -14.42
C GLU A 91 1.99 -15.57 -14.85
N ASN A 92 3.23 -15.29 -14.42
CA ASN A 92 4.39 -16.13 -14.69
C ASN A 92 4.26 -17.54 -14.07
N LYS A 93 3.52 -17.68 -12.97
CA LYS A 93 3.18 -18.96 -12.35
C LYS A 93 2.03 -19.71 -13.06
N ASN A 94 1.49 -19.17 -14.15
CA ASN A 94 0.42 -19.76 -14.94
C ASN A 94 -0.83 -20.13 -14.11
N VAL A 95 -1.23 -19.25 -13.19
CA VAL A 95 -2.48 -19.42 -12.46
C VAL A 95 -3.68 -19.38 -13.42
N LYS A 96 -4.75 -20.09 -13.09
CA LYS A 96 -5.97 -20.20 -13.91
C LYS A 96 -6.94 -19.02 -13.73
N GLY A 97 -6.72 -18.20 -12.72
CA GLY A 97 -7.56 -17.08 -12.36
C GLY A 97 -7.07 -16.43 -11.08
N LEU A 98 -7.63 -15.28 -10.76
CA LEU A 98 -7.20 -14.41 -9.68
C LEU A 98 -8.34 -14.13 -8.69
N ILE A 99 -8.04 -14.11 -7.41
CA ILE A 99 -8.93 -13.61 -6.37
C ILE A 99 -8.29 -12.34 -5.83
N ILE A 100 -9.02 -11.24 -5.87
CA ILE A 100 -8.61 -9.95 -5.33
C ILE A 100 -9.41 -9.70 -4.07
N ASP A 101 -8.75 -9.63 -2.92
CA ASP A 101 -9.38 -9.43 -1.62
C ASP A 101 -9.23 -7.98 -1.15
N LEU A 102 -10.34 -7.25 -1.13
CA LEU A 102 -10.48 -5.89 -0.63
C LEU A 102 -11.28 -5.83 0.69
N ARG A 103 -11.52 -6.97 1.36
CA ARG A 103 -12.23 -6.99 2.63
C ARG A 103 -11.44 -6.22 3.69
N ASN A 104 -12.14 -5.36 4.42
CA ASN A 104 -11.58 -4.44 5.42
C ASN A 104 -10.60 -3.39 4.86
N ASN A 105 -10.57 -3.18 3.54
CA ASN A 105 -9.83 -2.08 2.93
C ASN A 105 -10.61 -0.77 3.08
N LEU A 106 -10.12 0.16 3.90
CA LEU A 106 -10.76 1.44 4.20
C LEU A 106 -10.66 2.48 3.06
N GLY A 107 -9.97 2.13 1.98
CA GLY A 107 -9.69 2.98 0.83
C GLY A 107 -8.26 3.52 0.85
N GLY A 108 -8.09 4.77 0.44
CA GLY A 108 -6.78 5.42 0.35
C GLY A 108 -6.70 6.35 -0.86
N PHE A 109 -5.52 6.44 -1.45
CA PHE A 109 -5.23 7.27 -2.61
C PHE A 109 -6.00 6.77 -3.85
N MET A 110 -6.75 7.67 -4.48
CA MET A 110 -7.66 7.35 -5.59
C MET A 110 -6.93 6.93 -6.87
N ASP A 111 -5.81 7.60 -7.16
CA ASP A 111 -4.91 7.29 -8.27
C ASP A 111 -4.42 5.83 -8.22
N GLN A 112 -4.09 5.32 -7.04
CA GLN A 112 -3.67 3.94 -6.84
C GLN A 112 -4.79 2.95 -7.19
N GLY A 113 -6.04 3.27 -6.85
CA GLY A 113 -7.19 2.47 -7.24
C GLY A 113 -7.44 2.50 -8.76
N ILE A 114 -7.28 3.67 -9.38
CA ILE A 114 -7.42 3.85 -10.82
C ILE A 114 -6.36 3.04 -11.58
N GLU A 115 -5.09 3.12 -11.18
CA GLU A 115 -4.01 2.36 -11.81
C GLU A 115 -4.22 0.85 -11.69
N ILE A 116 -4.69 0.36 -10.54
CA ILE A 116 -5.02 -1.06 -10.36
C ILE A 116 -6.22 -1.46 -11.23
N ALA A 117 -7.24 -0.60 -11.32
CA ALA A 117 -8.39 -0.85 -12.17
C ALA A 117 -8.01 -0.90 -13.66
N ASP A 118 -7.10 -0.04 -14.12
CA ASP A 118 -6.56 -0.04 -15.49
C ASP A 118 -5.86 -1.37 -15.84
N MET A 119 -5.12 -1.95 -14.90
CA MET A 119 -4.49 -3.28 -15.08
C MET A 119 -5.51 -4.43 -15.18
N LEU A 120 -6.76 -4.22 -14.76
CA LEU A 120 -7.80 -5.25 -14.66
C LEU A 120 -8.87 -5.12 -15.73
N LEU A 121 -9.27 -3.90 -16.08
CA LEU A 121 -10.42 -3.61 -16.92
C LEU A 121 -10.01 -3.45 -18.39
N PRO A 122 -10.82 -3.94 -19.35
CA PRO A 122 -10.64 -3.60 -20.75
C PRO A 122 -10.94 -2.11 -21.00
N GLU A 123 -10.77 -1.64 -22.23
CA GLU A 123 -11.04 -0.23 -22.62
C GLU A 123 -12.44 0.20 -22.17
N CYS A 124 -12.50 1.09 -21.18
CA CYS A 124 -13.71 1.62 -20.61
C CYS A 124 -13.43 2.88 -19.77
N THR A 125 -14.48 3.56 -19.32
CA THR A 125 -14.36 4.57 -18.27
C THR A 125 -14.32 3.87 -16.90
N ILE A 126 -13.22 4.02 -16.17
CA ILE A 126 -13.03 3.51 -14.81
C ILE A 126 -13.90 4.33 -13.84
N THR A 127 -13.71 5.66 -13.84
CA THR A 127 -14.42 6.57 -12.96
C THR A 127 -14.37 8.01 -13.49
N HIS A 128 -15.08 8.91 -12.83
CA HIS A 128 -14.95 10.34 -13.06
C HIS A 128 -15.10 11.14 -11.76
N THR A 129 -14.46 12.30 -11.72
CA THR A 129 -14.75 13.32 -10.72
C THR A 129 -15.61 14.41 -11.35
N GLU A 130 -16.41 15.08 -10.54
CA GLU A 130 -17.21 16.24 -10.95
C GLU A 130 -16.97 17.36 -9.94
N ASP A 131 -16.54 18.53 -10.41
CA ASP A 131 -16.38 19.71 -9.55
C ASP A 131 -17.73 20.39 -9.25
N LYS A 132 -17.73 21.34 -8.33
CA LYS A 132 -18.94 22.11 -7.95
C LYS A 132 -19.56 22.91 -9.11
N ASN A 133 -18.85 23.08 -10.22
CA ASN A 133 -19.31 23.79 -11.42
C ASN A 133 -19.82 22.82 -12.49
N GLY A 134 -19.85 21.52 -12.21
CA GLY A 134 -20.26 20.47 -13.15
C GLY A 134 -19.16 20.05 -14.14
N LYS A 135 -17.91 20.49 -13.96
CA LYS A 135 -16.80 20.06 -14.80
C LYS A 135 -16.43 18.63 -14.42
N LYS A 136 -16.51 17.72 -15.40
CA LYS A 136 -16.13 16.32 -15.25
C LYS A 136 -14.70 16.04 -15.70
N GLU A 137 -13.99 15.24 -14.94
CA GLU A 137 -12.69 14.66 -15.32
C GLU A 137 -12.84 13.14 -15.32
N PHE A 138 -12.58 12.51 -16.47
CA PHE A 138 -12.76 11.08 -16.68
C PHE A 138 -11.41 10.36 -16.61
N TYR A 139 -11.42 9.21 -15.95
CA TYR A 139 -10.30 8.28 -15.88
C TYR A 139 -10.71 7.02 -16.65
N ASN A 140 -9.98 6.70 -17.71
CA ASN A 140 -10.30 5.61 -18.62
C ASN A 140 -9.17 4.58 -18.61
N SER A 141 -9.53 3.32 -18.81
CA SER A 141 -8.60 2.23 -19.07
C SER A 141 -8.34 2.02 -20.55
N ASP A 142 -7.26 1.31 -20.88
CA ASP A 142 -6.94 0.88 -22.24
C ASP A 142 -7.08 -0.64 -22.45
N GLU A 143 -6.55 -1.18 -23.54
CA GLU A 143 -6.61 -2.62 -23.84
C GLU A 143 -5.57 -3.48 -23.09
N ASN A 144 -4.64 -2.85 -22.37
CA ASN A 144 -3.52 -3.47 -21.66
C ASN A 144 -3.93 -3.97 -20.26
N CYS A 145 -4.95 -4.81 -20.22
CA CYS A 145 -5.39 -5.52 -19.01
C CYS A 145 -4.96 -7.00 -18.98
N THR A 146 -4.87 -7.55 -17.77
CA THR A 146 -4.63 -8.98 -17.55
C THR A 146 -5.64 -9.84 -18.29
N LYS A 147 -5.19 -11.01 -18.78
CA LYS A 147 -6.08 -12.01 -19.40
C LYS A 147 -6.63 -13.02 -18.38
N LEU A 148 -6.19 -12.94 -17.13
CA LEU A 148 -6.70 -13.78 -16.06
C LEU A 148 -8.14 -13.40 -15.74
N LYS A 149 -9.01 -14.40 -15.61
CA LYS A 149 -10.34 -14.20 -15.02
C LYS A 149 -10.17 -13.94 -13.54
N TYR A 150 -10.87 -12.93 -13.02
CA TYR A 150 -10.77 -12.56 -11.61
C TYR A 150 -12.13 -12.40 -10.94
N VAL A 151 -12.10 -12.51 -9.61
CA VAL A 151 -13.22 -12.14 -8.72
C VAL A 151 -12.70 -11.20 -7.66
N VAL A 152 -13.54 -10.26 -7.24
CA VAL A 152 -13.22 -9.30 -6.17
C VAL A 152 -14.04 -9.63 -4.93
N LEU A 153 -13.37 -9.75 -3.79
CA LEU A 153 -14.00 -9.96 -2.49
C LEU A 153 -14.08 -8.63 -1.74
N VAL A 154 -15.27 -8.29 -1.27
CA VAL A 154 -15.56 -7.07 -0.50
C VAL A 154 -16.40 -7.41 0.73
N ASN A 155 -16.40 -6.55 1.75
CA ASN A 155 -17.29 -6.66 2.91
C ASN A 155 -17.77 -5.28 3.39
N GLU A 156 -18.50 -5.24 4.50
CA GLU A 156 -19.07 -4.02 5.08
C GLU A 156 -18.04 -2.95 5.47
N ASN A 157 -16.78 -3.35 5.66
CA ASN A 157 -15.68 -2.47 6.03
C ASN A 157 -14.86 -1.99 4.80
N THR A 158 -15.29 -2.35 3.59
CA THR A 158 -14.66 -1.91 2.36
C THR A 158 -15.17 -0.51 1.97
N ALA A 159 -14.30 0.52 1.99
CA ALA A 159 -14.73 1.92 1.88
C ALA A 159 -13.97 2.76 0.83
N SER A 160 -14.62 3.87 0.43
CA SER A 160 -14.16 5.04 -0.34
C SER A 160 -13.50 4.84 -1.73
N ALA A 161 -12.45 4.03 -1.85
CA ALA A 161 -11.77 3.71 -3.12
C ALA A 161 -12.21 2.37 -3.73
N SER A 162 -12.66 1.43 -2.88
CA SER A 162 -13.11 0.10 -3.30
C SER A 162 -14.60 0.00 -3.64
N ALA A 163 -15.37 1.07 -3.42
CA ALA A 163 -16.85 1.04 -3.37
C ALA A 163 -17.52 1.97 -4.38
N LYS A 164 -16.81 2.37 -5.44
CA LYS A 164 -17.41 3.07 -6.58
C LYS A 164 -17.11 2.27 -7.85
N TRP A 165 -17.95 1.27 -8.11
CA TRP A 165 -18.05 0.57 -9.38
C TRP A 165 -19.39 0.94 -10.02
#